data_AF-A0A085BHM5-F1
#
_entry.id   AF-A0A085BHM5-F1
#
_cell.length_a   1.000
_cell.length_b   1.000
_cell.length_c   1.000
_cell.angle_alpha   90.00
_cell.angle_beta   90.00
_cell.angle_gamma   90.00
#
_symmetry.space_group_name_H-M   'P 1'
#
loop_
_entity.id
_entity.type
_entity.pdbx_description
1 polymer ?
#
loop_
_entity_poly.entity_id
_entity_poly.type
_entity_poly.pdbx_seq_one_letter_code
_entity_poly.pdbx_strand_id
1 'polypeptide(L)'
;MKKNLIFLMMLSGVMSFSQNCVYGVSSDTTGNGENITTGGNYEYTSASDFDVEFGKILTVNNVKFNALKGSADLTYVNLYFYKDNAGRPGDLIKSFENVVPASQTFKYTLENNSAYEISVNLPSTFDLPKGKYYLSVKAKPGDATSASWEINNQETTKLGRFGYSKFDSDDWFGGYSYYDHVFQVSGICTSTGETQPDYGTAISQGNVSEAHEVGASMPGRSLADDIIVPDNTKFTLTNFKISTLQLGNIENATINIRSSVEDAPGEILFSFDNIGPKTENYFGYWPVPGYPLEVVAVDLDFELPQAVELTQGKYFVEVKAKQVPFTDYLQWEATSQDGIGGYSYTSYDDGESWEINDGYNYVFQAIGYSKSSLAVNDFNKNNFSFYPNPVKNEMTIVSNQEAERILIYNTAGQLVKDATVSNNKINVSNLTSGNYIGKVMLKNGKTESVKIIKQ
;
A
#
# COMPACT_ATOMS: atom_id res chain seq x y z
N MET A 1 -30.25 25.25 0.43
CA MET A 1 -30.99 24.24 -0.34
C MET A 1 -30.09 23.02 -0.52
N LYS A 2 -30.49 21.90 0.09
CA LYS A 2 -29.84 20.59 0.01
C LYS A 2 -29.86 20.11 -1.45
N LYS A 3 -28.70 19.75 -2.03
CA LYS A 3 -28.65 18.96 -3.26
C LYS A 3 -28.43 17.51 -2.87
N ASN A 4 -29.51 16.74 -2.88
CA ASN A 4 -29.49 15.29 -2.81
C ASN A 4 -28.82 14.77 -4.09
N LEU A 5 -27.65 14.15 -3.97
CA LEU A 5 -27.13 13.27 -5.01
C LEU A 5 -27.77 11.89 -4.81
N ILE A 6 -28.72 11.55 -5.67
CA ILE A 6 -29.24 10.19 -5.80
C ILE A 6 -28.25 9.44 -6.67
N PHE A 7 -27.53 8.48 -6.08
CA PHE A 7 -26.69 7.53 -6.81
C PHE A 7 -27.61 6.48 -7.43
N LEU A 8 -27.71 6.50 -8.76
CA LEU A 8 -28.52 5.54 -9.52
C LEU A 8 -27.68 4.26 -9.68
N MET A 9 -27.91 3.25 -8.84
CA MET A 9 -27.36 1.91 -9.06
C MET A 9 -28.02 1.30 -10.30
N MET A 10 -27.24 1.11 -11.37
CA MET A 10 -27.64 0.19 -12.44
C MET A 10 -27.66 -1.23 -11.85
N LEU A 11 -28.83 -1.83 -11.77
CA LEU A 11 -28.98 -3.27 -11.55
C LEU A 11 -28.44 -4.01 -12.79
N SER A 12 -27.15 -4.34 -12.78
CA SER A 12 -26.70 -5.59 -13.40
C SER A 12 -26.91 -6.68 -12.35
N GLY A 13 -27.78 -7.66 -12.66
CA GLY A 13 -28.06 -8.78 -11.79
C GLY A 13 -26.85 -9.71 -11.67
N VAL A 14 -25.92 -9.35 -10.79
CA VAL A 14 -24.88 -10.25 -10.31
C VAL A 14 -25.47 -10.95 -9.09
N MET A 15 -25.61 -12.28 -9.13
CA MET A 15 -26.02 -13.06 -7.96
C MET A 15 -25.04 -12.75 -6.83
N SER A 16 -25.49 -12.01 -5.81
CA SER A 16 -24.71 -11.75 -4.61
C SER A 16 -24.62 -13.05 -3.81
N PHE A 17 -23.49 -13.74 -3.94
CA PHE A 17 -23.20 -14.91 -3.11
C PHE A 17 -22.80 -14.42 -1.72
N SER A 18 -23.72 -14.52 -0.76
CA SER A 18 -23.41 -14.31 0.66
C SER A 18 -22.55 -15.48 1.15
N GLN A 19 -21.38 -15.19 1.71
CA GLN A 19 -20.48 -16.20 2.28
C GLN A 19 -20.21 -15.88 3.75
N ASN A 20 -20.06 -16.90 4.59
CA ASN A 20 -19.57 -16.70 5.95
C ASN A 20 -18.11 -16.23 5.90
N CYS A 21 -17.83 -15.13 6.60
CA CYS A 21 -16.48 -14.60 6.77
C CYS A 21 -16.07 -14.66 8.23
N VAL A 22 -14.78 -14.90 8.43
CA VAL A 22 -14.15 -14.96 9.75
C VAL A 22 -12.81 -14.24 9.64
N TYR A 23 -12.60 -13.26 10.51
CA TYR A 23 -11.37 -12.47 10.62
C TYR A 23 -10.84 -12.57 12.05
N GLY A 24 -9.52 -12.65 12.21
CA GLY A 24 -8.87 -12.72 13.53
C GLY A 24 -7.80 -13.82 13.61
N VAL A 25 -7.42 -14.15 14.83
CA VAL A 25 -6.28 -15.00 15.16
C VAL A 25 -6.71 -16.26 15.88
N SER A 26 -6.06 -17.38 15.52
CA SER A 26 -6.26 -18.67 16.17
C SER A 26 -5.29 -18.87 17.32
N SER A 27 -5.71 -19.62 18.35
CA SER A 27 -4.86 -20.00 19.48
C SER A 27 -3.75 -20.97 19.04
N ASP A 28 -2.58 -20.74 19.60
CA ASP A 28 -1.42 -21.63 19.65
C ASP A 28 -1.18 -22.16 21.08
N THR A 29 -2.15 -21.97 21.97
CA THR A 29 -2.21 -22.52 23.34
C THR A 29 -1.12 -22.00 24.29
N THR A 30 -0.74 -20.72 24.20
CA THR A 30 0.33 -20.14 25.03
C THR A 30 0.07 -20.24 26.53
N GLY A 31 -1.19 -20.11 26.94
CA GLY A 31 -1.56 -19.95 28.35
C GLY A 31 -1.24 -18.57 28.93
N ASN A 32 -0.86 -17.61 28.10
CA ASN A 32 -0.66 -16.21 28.46
C ASN A 32 -1.86 -15.37 28.05
N GLY A 33 -2.11 -14.26 28.75
CA GLY A 33 -3.20 -13.38 28.37
C GLY A 33 -3.17 -12.01 29.02
N GLU A 34 -3.82 -11.06 28.37
CA GLU A 34 -3.95 -9.68 28.83
C GLU A 34 -5.25 -9.51 29.63
N ASN A 35 -5.23 -8.74 30.72
CA ASN A 35 -6.38 -8.62 31.62
C ASN A 35 -7.57 -7.94 30.90
N ILE A 36 -8.75 -8.55 30.94
CA ILE A 36 -10.00 -8.00 30.40
C ILE A 36 -11.11 -7.89 31.45
N THR A 37 -10.76 -7.98 32.73
CA THR A 37 -11.71 -8.00 33.83
C THR A 37 -12.43 -6.64 33.96
N THR A 38 -13.76 -6.64 34.04
CA THR A 38 -14.58 -5.44 34.31
C THR A 38 -15.41 -5.55 35.59
N GLY A 39 -15.92 -4.41 36.08
CA GLY A 39 -16.71 -4.31 37.30
C GLY A 39 -15.88 -4.42 38.57
N GLY A 40 -14.65 -3.93 38.54
CA GLY A 40 -13.73 -3.76 39.68
C GLY A 40 -13.22 -2.30 39.77
N ASN A 41 -12.16 -2.06 40.55
CA ASN A 41 -11.62 -0.70 40.77
C ASN A 41 -10.70 -0.20 39.65
N TYR A 42 -10.24 -1.08 38.76
CA TYR A 42 -9.40 -0.74 37.62
C TYR A 42 -10.07 -1.26 36.35
N GLU A 43 -10.41 -0.36 35.45
CA GLU A 43 -10.98 -0.68 34.15
C GLU A 43 -9.90 -0.55 33.09
N TYR A 44 -9.36 -1.69 32.69
CA TYR A 44 -8.39 -1.80 31.63
C TYR A 44 -9.11 -2.18 30.33
N THR A 45 -8.73 -1.57 29.22
CA THR A 45 -9.31 -1.86 27.90
C THR A 45 -8.18 -2.18 26.96
N SER A 46 -8.12 -3.40 26.41
CA SER A 46 -7.23 -3.73 25.30
C SER A 46 -8.01 -3.87 23.99
N ALA A 47 -7.35 -3.65 22.86
CA ALA A 47 -7.92 -3.84 21.53
C ALA A 47 -6.91 -4.45 20.56
N SER A 48 -7.40 -5.35 19.69
CA SER A 48 -6.67 -5.96 18.57
C SER A 48 -7.34 -5.63 17.23
N ASP A 49 -6.56 -5.53 16.16
CA ASP A 49 -7.06 -5.17 14.83
C ASP A 49 -7.49 -6.37 13.99
N PHE A 50 -8.32 -6.11 12.99
CA PHE A 50 -8.67 -7.03 11.92
C PHE A 50 -9.04 -6.26 10.65
N ASP A 51 -8.79 -6.87 9.49
CA ASP A 51 -9.03 -6.25 8.20
C ASP A 51 -10.23 -6.85 7.47
N VAL A 52 -11.13 -6.01 6.98
CA VAL A 52 -12.13 -6.39 5.98
C VAL A 52 -11.55 -6.15 4.59
N GLU A 53 -11.56 -7.20 3.77
CA GLU A 53 -10.95 -7.21 2.43
C GLU A 53 -11.65 -6.28 1.44
N PHE A 54 -10.91 -5.88 0.38
CA PHE A 54 -11.46 -5.13 -0.75
C PHE A 54 -12.63 -5.88 -1.41
N GLY A 55 -13.63 -5.11 -1.88
CA GLY A 55 -14.78 -5.67 -2.58
C GLY A 55 -15.77 -6.40 -1.67
N LYS A 56 -15.59 -6.34 -0.34
CA LYS A 56 -16.44 -6.97 0.66
C LYS A 56 -17.05 -5.94 1.61
N ILE A 57 -18.26 -6.24 2.07
CA ILE A 57 -18.86 -5.68 3.27
C ILE A 57 -19.11 -6.86 4.21
N LEU A 58 -18.55 -6.81 5.42
CA LEU A 58 -18.79 -7.75 6.49
C LEU A 58 -19.97 -7.27 7.35
N THR A 59 -21.10 -7.97 7.27
CA THR A 59 -22.20 -7.83 8.23
C THR A 59 -21.89 -8.68 9.46
N VAL A 60 -21.32 -8.06 10.49
CA VAL A 60 -20.86 -8.73 11.72
C VAL A 60 -22.05 -9.23 12.53
N ASN A 61 -21.99 -10.47 13.03
CA ASN A 61 -23.05 -11.05 13.86
C ASN A 61 -22.53 -11.88 15.05
N ASN A 62 -21.25 -12.23 15.07
CA ASN A 62 -20.69 -13.08 16.11
C ASN A 62 -19.23 -12.71 16.39
N VAL A 63 -18.86 -12.79 17.67
CA VAL A 63 -17.47 -12.71 18.12
C VAL A 63 -17.14 -13.96 18.91
N LYS A 64 -15.95 -14.51 18.67
CA LYS A 64 -15.32 -15.48 19.55
C LYS A 64 -14.00 -14.95 20.06
N PHE A 65 -13.63 -15.35 21.25
CA PHE A 65 -12.31 -15.10 21.79
C PHE A 65 -11.97 -16.16 22.84
N ASN A 66 -10.68 -16.39 23.08
CA ASN A 66 -10.30 -17.27 24.17
C ASN A 66 -10.03 -16.46 25.44
N ALA A 67 -10.58 -16.93 26.56
CA ALA A 67 -10.39 -16.35 27.88
C ALA A 67 -9.70 -17.33 28.81
N LEU A 68 -8.65 -16.88 29.48
CA LEU A 68 -8.05 -17.52 30.64
C LEU A 68 -8.80 -17.05 31.88
N LYS A 69 -9.53 -17.96 32.54
CA LYS A 69 -10.43 -17.60 33.65
C LYS A 69 -10.53 -18.70 34.70
N GLY A 70 -11.17 -18.36 35.82
CA GLY A 70 -11.56 -19.31 36.87
C GLY A 70 -12.61 -20.34 36.42
N SER A 71 -13.06 -21.15 37.37
CA SER A 71 -14.01 -22.23 37.13
C SER A 71 -15.44 -21.73 36.89
N ALA A 72 -15.80 -20.57 37.43
CA ALA A 72 -17.09 -19.96 37.15
C ALA A 72 -17.12 -19.35 35.74
N ASP A 73 -18.29 -19.42 35.12
CA ASP A 73 -18.55 -18.80 33.83
C ASP A 73 -18.48 -17.27 33.91
N LEU A 74 -18.01 -16.64 32.84
CA LEU A 74 -18.16 -15.20 32.66
C LEU A 74 -19.65 -14.85 32.68
N THR A 75 -20.04 -13.88 33.50
CA THR A 75 -21.45 -13.47 33.64
C THR A 75 -21.91 -12.64 32.45
N TYR A 76 -21.05 -11.75 31.96
CA TYR A 76 -21.26 -10.99 30.74
C TYR A 76 -19.92 -10.55 30.13
N VAL A 77 -19.99 -10.10 28.88
CA VAL A 77 -18.91 -9.43 28.15
C VAL A 77 -19.38 -8.10 27.59
N ASN A 78 -18.45 -7.15 27.46
CA ASN A 78 -18.62 -5.93 26.70
C ASN A 78 -17.70 -5.98 25.48
N LEU A 79 -18.23 -5.65 24.31
CA LEU A 79 -17.50 -5.65 23.04
C LEU A 79 -17.55 -4.25 22.45
N TYR A 80 -16.41 -3.73 22.00
CA TYR A 80 -16.30 -2.42 21.38
C TYR A 80 -15.56 -2.53 20.05
N PHE A 81 -16.13 -1.96 19.00
CA PHE A 81 -15.54 -1.93 17.67
C PHE A 81 -15.14 -0.50 17.32
N TYR A 82 -13.89 -0.28 16.93
CA TYR A 82 -13.34 1.04 16.61
C TYR A 82 -12.88 1.09 15.15
N LYS A 83 -12.91 2.29 14.57
CA LYS A 83 -12.23 2.58 13.30
C LYS A 83 -10.72 2.58 13.51
N ASP A 84 -9.98 2.30 12.45
CA ASP A 84 -8.57 2.68 12.38
C ASP A 84 -8.41 4.21 12.42
N ASN A 85 -7.37 4.66 13.12
CA ASN A 85 -6.89 6.02 13.16
C ASN A 85 -5.36 6.01 13.10
N ALA A 86 -4.83 5.93 11.88
CA ALA A 86 -3.39 5.91 11.60
C ALA A 86 -2.67 4.76 12.34
N GLY A 87 -3.22 3.55 12.25
CA GLY A 87 -2.65 2.35 12.87
C GLY A 87 -2.99 2.18 14.34
N ARG A 88 -3.93 2.96 14.90
CA ARG A 88 -4.40 2.86 16.29
C ARG A 88 -5.93 2.81 16.36
N PRO A 89 -6.53 2.26 17.43
CA PRO A 89 -7.96 2.37 17.64
C PRO A 89 -8.38 3.84 17.73
N GLY A 90 -9.37 4.23 16.91
CA GLY A 90 -9.92 5.58 16.82
C GLY A 90 -11.35 5.67 17.33
N ASP A 91 -12.22 6.25 16.49
CA ASP A 91 -13.63 6.46 16.82
C ASP A 91 -14.38 5.14 17.04
N LEU A 92 -15.22 5.09 18.08
CA LEU A 92 -16.12 3.98 18.33
C LEU A 92 -17.18 3.87 17.22
N ILE A 93 -17.27 2.70 16.60
CA ILE A 93 -18.29 2.35 15.59
C ILE A 93 -19.53 1.78 16.27
N LYS A 94 -19.33 0.79 17.13
CA LYS A 94 -20.40 0.02 17.75
C LYS A 94 -19.92 -0.57 19.07
N SER A 95 -20.80 -0.61 20.06
CA SER A 95 -20.58 -1.36 21.29
C SER A 95 -21.77 -2.25 21.64
N PHE A 96 -21.48 -3.31 22.37
CA PHE A 96 -22.47 -4.19 22.98
C PHE A 96 -22.04 -4.46 24.41
N GLU A 97 -22.84 -4.06 25.38
CA GLU A 97 -22.50 -4.17 26.79
C GLU A 97 -23.41 -5.16 27.50
N ASN A 98 -22.87 -5.78 28.55
CA ASN A 98 -23.54 -6.77 29.38
C ASN A 98 -24.12 -7.94 28.57
N VAL A 99 -23.44 -8.36 27.50
CA VAL A 99 -23.87 -9.48 26.66
C VAL A 99 -23.50 -10.79 27.36
N VAL A 100 -24.47 -11.64 27.61
CA VAL A 100 -24.22 -12.97 28.16
C VAL A 100 -23.61 -13.85 27.06
N PRO A 101 -22.45 -14.51 27.29
CA PRO A 101 -21.87 -15.42 26.32
C PRO A 101 -22.86 -16.53 25.91
N ALA A 102 -22.93 -16.82 24.61
CA ALA A 102 -23.74 -17.91 24.08
C ALA A 102 -23.18 -19.29 24.45
N SER A 103 -21.86 -19.41 24.56
CA SER A 103 -21.19 -20.59 25.09
C SER A 103 -19.80 -20.25 25.65
N GLN A 104 -19.32 -21.08 26.58
CA GLN A 104 -17.97 -21.01 27.14
C GLN A 104 -17.39 -22.43 27.12
N THR A 105 -16.60 -22.75 26.11
CA THR A 105 -16.14 -24.12 25.83
C THR A 105 -14.72 -24.31 26.31
N PHE A 106 -14.50 -25.25 27.23
CA PHE A 106 -13.17 -25.59 27.74
C PHE A 106 -12.19 -25.93 26.60
N LYS A 107 -10.96 -25.42 26.68
CA LYS A 107 -9.87 -25.73 25.76
C LYS A 107 -8.77 -26.55 26.44
N TYR A 108 -8.14 -25.99 27.47
CA TYR A 108 -7.03 -26.62 28.17
C TYR A 108 -6.85 -26.05 29.59
N THR A 109 -6.15 -26.81 30.44
CA THR A 109 -5.87 -26.46 31.83
C THR A 109 -4.53 -25.74 31.95
N LEU A 110 -4.46 -24.78 32.88
CA LEU A 110 -3.24 -24.10 33.32
C LEU A 110 -3.09 -24.31 34.83
N GLU A 111 -1.93 -23.93 35.40
CA GLU A 111 -1.64 -24.17 36.82
C GLU A 111 -2.66 -23.53 37.77
N ASN A 112 -3.10 -22.30 37.46
CA ASN A 112 -3.99 -21.50 38.33
C ASN A 112 -5.35 -21.15 37.70
N ASN A 113 -5.55 -21.43 36.41
CA ASN A 113 -6.77 -21.12 35.68
C ASN A 113 -6.96 -22.10 34.51
N SER A 114 -7.89 -21.83 33.59
CA SER A 114 -8.05 -22.64 32.37
C SER A 114 -8.49 -21.75 31.22
N ALA A 115 -8.15 -22.19 30.00
CA ALA A 115 -8.54 -21.52 28.78
C ALA A 115 -9.92 -22.02 28.30
N TYR A 116 -10.77 -21.09 27.91
CA TYR A 116 -12.09 -21.35 27.34
C TYR A 116 -12.30 -20.52 26.06
N GLU A 117 -12.88 -21.11 25.02
CA GLU A 117 -13.42 -20.35 23.89
C GLU A 117 -14.78 -19.78 24.29
N ILE A 118 -14.87 -18.47 24.32
CA ILE A 118 -16.07 -17.71 24.60
C ILE A 118 -16.71 -17.35 23.27
N SER A 119 -17.96 -17.77 23.07
CA SER A 119 -18.76 -17.41 21.88
C SER A 119 -19.82 -16.41 22.26
N VAL A 120 -19.94 -15.33 21.49
CA VAL A 120 -20.86 -14.22 21.75
C VAL A 120 -21.68 -13.94 20.50
N ASN A 121 -22.98 -14.19 20.59
CA ASN A 121 -23.92 -13.75 19.55
C ASN A 121 -24.23 -12.27 19.78
N LEU A 122 -23.98 -11.44 18.76
CA LEU A 122 -24.21 -10.00 18.89
C LEU A 122 -25.72 -9.70 18.93
N PRO A 123 -26.20 -8.84 19.85
CA PRO A 123 -27.61 -8.44 19.94
C PRO A 123 -28.20 -7.84 18.66
N SER A 124 -27.37 -7.23 17.81
CA SER A 124 -27.75 -6.72 16.49
C SER A 124 -26.56 -6.80 15.53
N THR A 125 -26.82 -6.94 14.24
CA THR A 125 -25.77 -6.87 13.21
C THR A 125 -25.42 -5.44 12.85
N PHE A 126 -24.23 -5.24 12.25
CA PHE A 126 -23.79 -3.98 11.66
C PHE A 126 -22.78 -4.25 10.56
N ASP A 127 -22.66 -3.32 9.62
CA ASP A 127 -21.83 -3.49 8.42
C ASP A 127 -20.47 -2.80 8.58
N LEU A 128 -19.42 -3.52 8.23
CA LEU A 128 -18.06 -3.02 8.09
C LEU A 128 -17.64 -3.16 6.61
N PRO A 129 -17.48 -2.06 5.86
CA PRO A 129 -16.90 -2.10 4.51
C PRO A 129 -15.40 -2.44 4.56
N LYS A 130 -14.70 -2.41 3.41
CA LYS A 130 -13.23 -2.52 3.36
C LYS A 130 -12.59 -1.56 4.38
N GLY A 131 -11.67 -2.08 5.19
CA GLY A 131 -10.85 -1.28 6.09
C GLY A 131 -10.23 -2.08 7.21
N LYS A 132 -9.34 -1.43 7.94
CA LYS A 132 -8.80 -1.90 9.22
C LYS A 132 -9.71 -1.43 10.36
N TYR A 133 -9.97 -2.32 11.30
CA TYR A 133 -10.85 -2.11 12.45
C TYR A 133 -10.24 -2.71 13.70
N TYR A 134 -10.68 -2.26 14.88
CA TYR A 134 -10.21 -2.80 16.16
C TYR A 134 -11.37 -3.37 16.97
N LEU A 135 -11.17 -4.55 17.56
CA LEU A 135 -12.05 -5.16 18.54
C LEU A 135 -11.44 -5.02 19.93
N SER A 136 -12.23 -4.55 20.88
CA SER A 136 -11.91 -4.59 22.30
C SER A 136 -12.92 -5.44 23.07
N VAL A 137 -12.42 -6.18 24.04
CA VAL A 137 -13.20 -7.08 24.88
C VAL A 137 -12.99 -6.73 26.36
N LYS A 138 -14.09 -6.66 27.11
CA LYS A 138 -14.11 -6.72 28.57
C LYS A 138 -15.02 -7.87 29.02
N ALA A 139 -14.72 -8.51 30.13
CA ALA A 139 -15.44 -9.66 30.65
C ALA A 139 -15.61 -9.57 32.16
N LYS A 140 -16.80 -9.88 32.67
CA LYS A 140 -17.08 -9.95 34.10
C LYS A 140 -16.97 -11.40 34.59
N PRO A 141 -15.92 -11.75 35.36
CA PRO A 141 -15.79 -13.10 35.92
C PRO A 141 -16.96 -13.44 36.85
N GLY A 142 -17.37 -14.70 36.87
CA GLY A 142 -18.38 -15.22 37.78
C GLY A 142 -17.84 -15.60 39.17
N ASP A 143 -16.52 -15.55 39.36
CA ASP A 143 -15.85 -15.79 40.64
C ASP A 143 -14.78 -14.72 40.91
N ALA A 144 -13.96 -14.91 41.95
CA ALA A 144 -12.93 -13.95 42.36
C ALA A 144 -11.68 -13.95 41.46
N THR A 145 -11.59 -14.87 40.49
CA THR A 145 -10.47 -15.01 39.55
C THR A 145 -10.66 -14.03 38.41
N SER A 146 -9.60 -13.29 38.06
CA SER A 146 -9.61 -12.42 36.89
C SER A 146 -9.80 -13.22 35.60
N ALA A 147 -10.37 -12.56 34.59
CA ALA A 147 -10.37 -13.03 33.22
C ALA A 147 -9.27 -12.31 32.42
N SER A 148 -8.53 -13.07 31.62
CA SER A 148 -7.55 -12.55 30.67
C SER A 148 -7.88 -13.02 29.26
N TRP A 149 -7.73 -12.16 28.26
CA TRP A 149 -7.83 -12.51 26.86
C TRP A 149 -6.55 -13.22 26.43
N GLU A 150 -6.67 -14.46 25.96
CA GLU A 150 -5.51 -15.24 25.52
C GLU A 150 -4.76 -14.48 24.41
N ILE A 151 -3.43 -14.45 24.53
CA ILE A 151 -2.53 -13.94 23.51
C ILE A 151 -1.78 -15.10 22.87
N ASN A 152 -1.48 -15.00 21.58
CA ASN A 152 -0.64 -15.97 20.89
C ASN A 152 0.87 -15.76 21.19
N ASN A 153 1.73 -16.67 20.72
CA ASN A 153 3.17 -16.45 20.71
C ASN A 153 3.58 -15.48 19.60
N GLN A 154 4.79 -14.94 19.76
CA GLN A 154 5.40 -13.87 18.97
C GLN A 154 5.61 -14.17 17.46
N GLU A 155 5.15 -15.31 16.94
CA GLU A 155 5.41 -15.76 15.56
C GLU A 155 4.27 -15.46 14.58
N THR A 156 3.24 -14.70 14.96
CA THR A 156 2.12 -14.51 14.02
C THR A 156 2.44 -13.55 12.89
N THR A 157 2.35 -14.10 11.67
CA THR A 157 2.64 -13.47 10.38
C THR A 157 1.37 -13.00 9.64
N LYS A 158 0.22 -12.95 10.31
CA LYS A 158 -1.09 -12.94 9.63
C LYS A 158 -1.93 -11.68 9.78
N LEU A 159 -1.76 -10.91 10.84
CA LEU A 159 -2.48 -9.65 11.07
C LEU A 159 -1.49 -8.65 11.68
N GLY A 160 -1.77 -7.36 11.51
CA GLY A 160 -0.98 -6.28 12.07
C GLY A 160 -0.75 -6.51 13.55
N ARG A 161 0.40 -6.04 14.05
CA ARG A 161 0.67 -6.03 15.48
C ARG A 161 -0.47 -5.25 16.19
N PHE A 162 -0.64 -5.44 17.50
CA PHE A 162 -0.89 -4.40 18.52
C PHE A 162 -1.95 -4.79 19.56
N GLY A 163 -1.49 -5.08 20.78
CA GLY A 163 -2.25 -4.82 22.01
C GLY A 163 -2.20 -3.32 22.31
N TYR A 164 -3.23 -2.59 21.89
CA TYR A 164 -3.44 -1.23 22.37
C TYR A 164 -4.25 -1.27 23.64
N SER A 165 -3.83 -0.49 24.61
CA SER A 165 -4.49 -0.42 25.89
C SER A 165 -4.74 1.01 26.31
N LYS A 166 -5.78 1.21 27.11
CA LYS A 166 -6.08 2.49 27.73
C LYS A 166 -6.73 2.29 29.10
N PHE A 167 -6.56 3.29 29.95
CA PHE A 167 -7.28 3.43 31.20
C PHE A 167 -8.43 4.41 30.98
N ASP A 168 -9.66 3.99 31.28
CA ASP A 168 -10.84 4.85 31.23
C ASP A 168 -10.96 5.72 29.94
N SER A 169 -10.79 7.04 30.09
CA SER A 169 -10.86 8.04 29.03
C SER A 169 -9.51 8.49 28.49
N ASP A 170 -8.41 7.88 28.93
CA ASP A 170 -7.06 8.18 28.46
C ASP A 170 -6.89 7.80 26.98
N ASP A 171 -5.87 8.39 26.36
CA ASP A 171 -5.46 8.04 25.01
C ASP A 171 -4.96 6.59 24.95
N TRP A 172 -5.14 5.96 23.79
CA TRP A 172 -4.58 4.64 23.53
C TRP A 172 -3.06 4.68 23.58
N PHE A 173 -2.49 3.81 24.40
CA PHE A 173 -1.05 3.54 24.47
C PHE A 173 -0.82 2.06 24.15
N GLY A 174 0.43 1.69 23.93
CA GLY A 174 0.78 0.30 23.59
C GLY A 174 1.12 0.16 22.12
N GLY A 175 0.85 -1.02 21.59
CA GLY A 175 1.33 -1.40 20.28
C GLY A 175 2.84 -1.63 20.23
N TYR A 176 3.45 -2.04 21.36
CA TYR A 176 4.89 -2.34 21.47
C TYR A 176 5.21 -3.84 21.40
N SER A 177 4.20 -4.69 21.45
CA SER A 177 4.35 -6.13 21.65
C SER A 177 4.07 -6.93 20.38
N TYR A 178 4.78 -8.04 20.22
CA TYR A 178 4.75 -8.90 19.02
C TYR A 178 3.73 -10.04 19.09
N TYR A 179 2.80 -9.98 20.06
CA TYR A 179 1.70 -10.94 20.18
C TYR A 179 0.40 -10.30 19.71
N ASP A 180 -0.58 -11.14 19.36
CA ASP A 180 -1.95 -10.76 19.07
C ASP A 180 -2.90 -11.54 19.99
N HIS A 181 -4.06 -10.96 20.24
CA HIS A 181 -5.11 -11.62 20.98
C HIS A 181 -5.74 -12.74 20.15
N VAL A 182 -6.17 -13.81 20.81
CA VAL A 182 -6.90 -14.90 20.17
C VAL A 182 -8.37 -14.52 20.05
N PHE A 183 -8.84 -14.24 18.84
CA PHE A 183 -10.23 -13.90 18.58
C PHE A 183 -10.68 -14.18 17.14
N GLN A 184 -11.99 -14.14 16.95
CA GLN A 184 -12.63 -14.18 15.64
C GLN A 184 -13.80 -13.21 15.61
N VAL A 185 -13.81 -12.29 14.66
CA VAL A 185 -14.97 -11.51 14.25
C VAL A 185 -15.57 -12.18 13.03
N SER A 186 -16.83 -12.58 13.12
CA SER A 186 -17.49 -13.33 12.06
C SER A 186 -18.88 -12.80 11.72
N GLY A 187 -19.30 -13.10 10.50
CA GLY A 187 -20.52 -12.55 9.92
C GLY A 187 -20.76 -13.03 8.50
N ILE A 188 -21.64 -12.31 7.81
CA ILE A 188 -21.96 -12.53 6.40
C ILE A 188 -21.19 -11.51 5.57
N CYS A 189 -20.35 -11.97 4.65
CA CYS A 189 -19.79 -11.11 3.62
C CYS A 189 -20.72 -11.01 2.42
N THR A 190 -21.00 -9.78 2.01
CA THR A 190 -21.58 -9.48 0.70
C THR A 190 -20.55 -8.79 -0.18
N SER A 191 -20.60 -9.05 -1.48
CA SER A 191 -19.78 -8.32 -2.43
C SER A 191 -20.32 -6.89 -2.60
N THR A 192 -19.43 -5.91 -2.69
CA THR A 192 -19.79 -4.53 -3.10
C THR A 192 -20.11 -4.44 -4.60
N GLY A 193 -19.82 -5.49 -5.37
CA GLY A 193 -19.84 -5.46 -6.83
C GLY A 193 -18.61 -4.79 -7.45
N GLU A 194 -17.69 -4.27 -6.63
CA GLU A 194 -16.44 -3.70 -7.08
C GLU A 194 -15.52 -4.81 -7.58
N THR A 195 -15.10 -4.69 -8.83
CA THR A 195 -14.03 -5.52 -9.38
C THR A 195 -12.72 -4.76 -9.26
N GLN A 196 -11.68 -5.42 -8.77
CA GLN A 196 -10.33 -4.85 -8.84
C GLN A 196 -10.03 -4.52 -10.31
N PRO A 197 -9.56 -3.31 -10.64
CA PRO A 197 -9.21 -2.98 -12.01
C PRO A 197 -8.16 -3.96 -12.54
N ASP A 198 -8.21 -4.26 -13.84
CA ASP A 198 -7.20 -5.10 -14.49
C ASP A 198 -5.88 -4.33 -14.63
N TYR A 199 -5.09 -4.39 -13.56
CA TYR A 199 -3.76 -3.80 -13.47
C TYR A 199 -2.68 -4.62 -14.20
N GLY A 200 -3.02 -5.81 -14.73
CA GLY A 200 -2.11 -6.69 -15.45
C GLY A 200 -1.58 -7.84 -14.61
N THR A 201 -0.35 -8.28 -14.90
CA THR A 201 0.30 -9.44 -14.27
C THR A 201 0.97 -9.02 -12.96
N ALA A 202 0.70 -9.72 -11.86
CA ALA A 202 1.35 -9.44 -10.58
C ALA A 202 2.88 -9.55 -10.69
N ILE A 203 3.59 -8.57 -10.13
CA ILE A 203 5.05 -8.50 -10.10
C ILE A 203 5.51 -7.82 -8.81
N SER A 204 6.72 -8.14 -8.38
CA SER A 204 7.43 -7.40 -7.35
C SER A 204 8.87 -7.13 -7.77
N GLN A 205 9.44 -6.05 -7.26
CA GLN A 205 10.86 -5.72 -7.42
C GLN A 205 11.38 -5.17 -6.10
N GLY A 206 12.68 -5.31 -5.84
CA GLY A 206 13.25 -4.96 -4.54
C GLY A 206 14.62 -5.58 -4.35
N ASN A 207 15.26 -5.24 -3.23
CA ASN A 207 16.52 -5.83 -2.82
C ASN A 207 16.30 -6.86 -1.72
N VAL A 208 17.09 -7.93 -1.72
CA VAL A 208 16.96 -9.05 -0.78
C VAL A 208 17.81 -8.84 0.47
N SER A 209 17.34 -9.40 1.58
CA SER A 209 18.08 -9.40 2.85
C SER A 209 19.39 -10.19 2.74
N GLU A 210 20.43 -9.70 3.42
CA GLU A 210 21.66 -10.44 3.72
C GLU A 210 21.66 -10.89 5.19
N ALA A 211 20.51 -11.32 5.69
CA ALA A 211 20.30 -11.71 7.08
C ALA A 211 20.58 -10.57 8.07
N HIS A 212 20.06 -9.37 7.82
CA HIS A 212 20.00 -8.28 8.79
C HIS A 212 21.36 -7.83 9.37
N GLU A 213 22.43 -7.89 8.56
CA GLU A 213 23.79 -7.54 9.02
C GLU A 213 24.01 -6.04 9.21
N VAL A 214 23.36 -5.19 8.40
CA VAL A 214 23.52 -3.73 8.42
C VAL A 214 22.18 -3.02 8.24
N GLY A 215 22.13 -1.74 8.60
CA GLY A 215 20.94 -0.91 8.40
C GLY A 215 21.24 0.58 8.45
N ALA A 216 20.34 1.37 7.89
CA ALA A 216 20.38 2.83 7.98
C ALA A 216 19.35 3.33 8.97
N SER A 217 19.78 4.22 9.86
CA SER A 217 18.88 4.89 10.79
C SER A 217 17.76 5.61 10.03
N MET A 218 16.51 5.38 10.42
CA MET A 218 15.33 6.02 9.83
C MET A 218 14.91 7.33 10.52
N PRO A 219 15.01 7.47 11.86
CA PRO A 219 14.52 8.68 12.54
C PRO A 219 15.16 9.97 12.03
N GLY A 220 14.34 10.95 11.68
CA GLY A 220 14.77 12.26 11.20
C GLY A 220 15.47 12.24 9.84
N ARG A 221 15.34 11.14 9.08
CA ARG A 221 15.97 10.96 7.77
C ARG A 221 14.92 10.58 6.74
N SER A 222 15.22 10.90 5.49
CA SER A 222 14.49 10.38 4.35
C SER A 222 15.37 9.37 3.64
N LEU A 223 14.93 8.12 3.60
CA LEU A 223 15.68 7.01 3.02
C LEU A 223 15.01 6.62 1.71
N ALA A 224 15.76 6.56 0.61
CA ALA A 224 15.21 6.28 -0.70
C ALA A 224 16.00 5.20 -1.44
N ASP A 225 15.28 4.35 -2.17
CA ASP A 225 15.87 3.36 -3.05
C ASP A 225 15.09 3.26 -4.37
N ASP A 226 15.74 2.78 -5.41
CA ASP A 226 15.26 2.88 -6.77
C ASP A 226 14.35 1.73 -7.18
N ILE A 227 13.35 2.05 -8.00
CA ILE A 227 12.52 1.08 -8.72
C ILE A 227 12.58 1.40 -10.21
N ILE A 228 12.59 0.35 -11.02
CA ILE A 228 12.68 0.45 -12.47
C ILE A 228 11.37 -0.04 -13.09
N VAL A 229 10.84 0.78 -14.00
CA VAL A 229 9.75 0.38 -14.89
C VAL A 229 10.35 0.11 -16.27
N PRO A 230 10.36 -1.14 -16.74
CA PRO A 230 10.93 -1.48 -18.03
C PRO A 230 10.27 -0.75 -19.21
N ASP A 231 11.03 -0.60 -20.30
CA ASP A 231 10.54 -0.02 -21.55
C ASP A 231 9.25 -0.70 -22.03
N ASN A 232 8.32 0.10 -22.57
CA ASN A 232 7.03 -0.37 -23.08
C ASN A 232 6.18 -1.12 -22.04
N THR A 233 6.41 -0.88 -20.75
CA THR A 233 5.57 -1.38 -19.67
C THR A 233 5.03 -0.23 -18.81
N LYS A 234 4.01 -0.56 -18.03
CA LYS A 234 3.52 0.22 -16.89
C LYS A 234 3.64 -0.64 -15.66
N PHE A 235 4.03 -0.05 -14.55
CA PHE A 235 4.00 -0.68 -13.24
C PHE A 235 2.96 0.03 -12.37
N THR A 236 1.97 -0.71 -11.90
CA THR A 236 0.97 -0.24 -10.95
C THR A 236 1.37 -0.71 -9.56
N LEU A 237 2.01 0.16 -8.79
CA LEU A 237 2.42 -0.09 -7.41
C LEU A 237 1.20 -0.04 -6.48
N THR A 238 1.04 -1.05 -5.62
CA THR A 238 -0.08 -1.13 -4.67
C THR A 238 0.38 -1.35 -3.23
N ASN A 239 1.50 -2.04 -3.04
CA ASN A 239 2.04 -2.38 -1.74
C ASN A 239 3.54 -2.14 -1.72
N PHE A 240 4.06 -1.85 -0.53
CA PHE A 240 5.48 -1.65 -0.31
C PHE A 240 5.89 -2.34 0.97
N LYS A 241 6.83 -3.28 0.90
CA LYS A 241 7.39 -3.96 2.06
C LYS A 241 8.79 -3.47 2.34
N ILE A 242 9.15 -3.33 3.62
CA ILE A 242 10.52 -3.06 4.07
C ILE A 242 10.90 -4.03 5.16
N SER A 243 12.18 -4.37 5.22
CA SER A 243 12.74 -5.05 6.38
C SER A 243 13.40 -4.03 7.31
N THR A 244 13.22 -4.21 8.61
CA THR A 244 13.70 -3.29 9.64
C THR A 244 14.36 -4.01 10.79
N LEU A 245 15.32 -3.31 11.40
CA LEU A 245 15.92 -3.67 12.69
C LEU A 245 15.48 -2.61 13.71
N GLN A 246 14.74 -3.02 14.75
CA GLN A 246 14.09 -2.06 15.63
C GLN A 246 14.05 -2.46 17.12
N LEU A 247 14.20 -1.47 18.00
CA LEU A 247 13.94 -1.51 19.45
C LEU A 247 12.84 -0.51 19.76
N GLY A 248 11.59 -0.96 19.66
CA GLY A 248 10.45 -0.09 19.48
C GLY A 248 9.91 -0.25 18.07
N ASN A 249 8.92 0.57 17.69
CA ASN A 249 8.13 0.34 16.49
C ASN A 249 8.00 1.62 15.66
N ILE A 250 7.62 1.45 14.40
CA ILE A 250 7.15 2.54 13.53
C ILE A 250 5.68 2.82 13.88
N GLU A 251 5.35 4.05 14.25
CA GLU A 251 3.95 4.48 14.43
C GLU A 251 3.25 4.55 13.07
N ASN A 252 3.90 5.22 12.13
CA ASN A 252 3.51 5.32 10.74
C ASN A 252 4.69 5.82 9.91
N ALA A 253 4.54 5.81 8.60
CA ALA A 253 5.52 6.37 7.68
C ALA A 253 4.85 7.29 6.67
N THR A 254 5.61 8.29 6.21
CA THR A 254 5.33 8.92 4.92
C THR A 254 6.06 8.11 3.85
N ILE A 255 5.33 7.66 2.84
CA ILE A 255 5.88 6.98 1.66
C ILE A 255 5.72 7.90 0.46
N ASN A 256 6.84 8.29 -0.14
CA ASN A 256 6.87 9.13 -1.33
C ASN A 256 7.36 8.34 -2.54
N ILE A 257 6.75 8.59 -3.69
CA ILE A 257 7.28 8.13 -4.98
C ILE A 257 7.86 9.35 -5.69
N ARG A 258 9.16 9.30 -5.97
CA ARG A 258 9.93 10.41 -6.54
C ARG A 258 10.35 10.11 -7.97
N SER A 259 10.42 11.16 -8.79
CA SER A 259 11.08 11.06 -10.10
C SER A 259 12.58 10.79 -9.93
N SER A 260 13.25 10.35 -10.99
CA SER A 260 14.72 10.35 -11.05
C SER A 260 15.23 11.55 -11.84
N VAL A 261 16.25 12.23 -11.32
CA VAL A 261 17.02 13.27 -12.01
C VAL A 261 18.49 12.93 -11.85
N GLU A 262 19.21 12.75 -12.96
CA GLU A 262 20.64 12.37 -12.95
C GLU A 262 20.94 11.15 -12.05
N ASP A 263 20.09 10.13 -12.10
CA ASP A 263 20.18 8.90 -11.29
C ASP A 263 20.07 9.08 -9.76
N ALA A 264 19.57 10.24 -9.31
CA ALA A 264 19.25 10.54 -7.92
C ALA A 264 17.74 10.84 -7.72
N PRO A 265 17.22 10.81 -6.48
CA PRO A 265 15.83 11.18 -6.19
C PRO A 265 15.54 12.65 -6.55
N GLY A 266 14.48 12.86 -7.34
CA GLY A 266 14.13 14.13 -7.99
C GLY A 266 13.02 14.92 -7.29
N GLU A 267 11.87 15.11 -7.94
CA GLU A 267 10.67 15.73 -7.32
C GLU A 267 9.71 14.65 -6.81
N ILE A 268 8.88 14.97 -5.81
CA ILE A 268 7.83 14.07 -5.32
C ILE A 268 6.68 14.04 -6.34
N LEU A 269 6.37 12.85 -6.86
CA LEU A 269 5.24 12.63 -7.78
C LEU A 269 3.98 12.21 -7.01
N PHE A 270 4.15 11.38 -5.97
CA PHE A 270 3.10 10.91 -5.10
C PHE A 270 3.60 10.92 -3.65
N SER A 271 2.72 11.24 -2.72
CA SER A 271 3.02 11.25 -1.29
C SER A 271 1.84 10.66 -0.52
N PHE A 272 2.17 9.80 0.44
CA PHE A 272 1.21 9.18 1.31
C PHE A 272 1.67 9.32 2.76
N ASP A 273 1.01 10.23 3.48
CA ASP A 273 1.36 10.54 4.86
C ASP A 273 0.65 9.65 5.86
N ASN A 274 1.32 9.39 6.98
CA ASN A 274 0.78 8.67 8.14
C ASN A 274 0.23 7.27 7.80
N ILE A 275 0.87 6.55 6.87
CA ILE A 275 0.53 5.14 6.61
C ILE A 275 1.16 4.27 7.71
N GLY A 276 0.32 3.61 8.51
CA GLY A 276 0.76 2.52 9.38
C GLY A 276 0.96 1.21 8.61
N PRO A 277 1.86 0.33 9.06
CA PRO A 277 2.00 -1.00 8.44
C PRO A 277 0.68 -1.77 8.55
N LYS A 278 0.29 -2.40 7.45
CA LYS A 278 -0.84 -3.34 7.40
C LYS A 278 -0.53 -4.60 8.19
N THR A 279 0.66 -5.17 7.97
CA THR A 279 1.18 -6.32 8.71
C THR A 279 2.63 -6.09 9.13
N GLU A 280 3.01 -6.73 10.24
CA GLU A 280 4.37 -6.70 10.78
C GLU A 280 4.82 -8.13 11.08
N ASN A 281 5.71 -8.69 10.27
CA ASN A 281 6.17 -10.07 10.43
C ASN A 281 7.46 -10.12 11.25
N TYR A 282 7.39 -10.72 12.44
CA TYR A 282 8.53 -10.91 13.33
C TYR A 282 9.45 -12.04 12.87
N PHE A 283 10.75 -11.78 12.78
CA PHE A 283 11.77 -12.77 12.38
C PHE A 283 12.73 -13.17 13.50
N GLY A 284 12.61 -12.57 14.69
CA GLY A 284 13.44 -12.90 15.84
C GLY A 284 14.20 -11.71 16.42
N TYR A 285 14.86 -11.99 17.53
CA TYR A 285 15.86 -11.11 18.12
C TYR A 285 17.17 -11.21 17.34
N TRP A 286 17.83 -10.06 17.17
CA TRP A 286 19.04 -9.93 16.39
C TRP A 286 20.12 -9.16 17.18
N PRO A 287 21.31 -9.74 17.39
CA PRO A 287 22.40 -9.03 18.03
C PRO A 287 23.01 -8.01 17.06
N VAL A 288 23.14 -6.76 17.49
CA VAL A 288 23.80 -5.71 16.70
C VAL A 288 25.20 -5.47 17.26
N PRO A 289 26.27 -5.63 16.45
CA PRO A 289 27.64 -5.36 16.90
C PRO A 289 27.81 -3.95 17.47
N GLY A 290 28.32 -3.86 18.70
CA GLY A 290 28.55 -2.58 19.38
C GLY A 290 27.31 -1.95 20.02
N TYR A 291 26.15 -2.59 19.92
CA TYR A 291 24.92 -2.17 20.61
C TYR A 291 24.64 -3.10 21.80
N PRO A 292 24.21 -2.59 22.97
CA PRO A 292 24.12 -3.38 24.21
C PRO A 292 22.89 -4.31 24.29
N LEU A 293 21.90 -4.14 23.41
CA LEU A 293 20.66 -4.93 23.39
C LEU A 293 20.51 -5.66 22.06
N GLU A 294 19.78 -6.77 22.08
CA GLU A 294 19.28 -7.37 20.85
C GLU A 294 18.12 -6.52 20.33
N VAL A 295 18.13 -6.25 19.03
CA VAL A 295 17.03 -5.58 18.34
C VAL A 295 16.09 -6.64 17.76
N VAL A 296 14.98 -6.21 17.18
CA VAL A 296 14.06 -7.12 16.52
C VAL A 296 14.11 -6.93 15.00
N ALA A 297 14.20 -8.03 14.27
CA ALA A 297 14.04 -8.05 12.82
C ALA A 297 12.55 -8.17 12.44
N VAL A 298 12.06 -7.24 11.62
CA VAL A 298 10.64 -7.19 11.21
C VAL A 298 10.47 -6.79 9.75
N ASP A 299 9.66 -7.55 9.02
CA ASP A 299 9.12 -7.08 7.74
C ASP A 299 7.82 -6.30 7.96
N LEU A 300 7.77 -5.08 7.47
CA LEU A 300 6.60 -4.20 7.52
C LEU A 300 5.97 -4.13 6.12
N ASP A 301 4.71 -4.49 5.97
CA ASP A 301 3.94 -4.36 4.72
C ASP A 301 3.03 -3.15 4.78
N PHE A 302 3.22 -2.19 3.87
CA PHE A 302 2.38 -1.02 3.71
C PHE A 302 1.47 -1.19 2.49
N GLU A 303 0.15 -1.19 2.71
CA GLU A 303 -0.82 -1.05 1.62
C GLU A 303 -1.00 0.42 1.29
N LEU A 304 -0.77 0.81 0.03
CA LEU A 304 -0.94 2.19 -0.38
C LEU A 304 -2.44 2.54 -0.42
N PRO A 305 -2.85 3.73 0.08
CA PRO A 305 -4.24 4.17 0.06
C PRO A 305 -4.86 4.19 -1.35
N GLN A 306 -4.03 4.39 -2.37
CA GLN A 306 -4.38 4.27 -3.78
C GLN A 306 -3.23 3.66 -4.56
N ALA A 307 -3.55 2.95 -5.64
CA ALA A 307 -2.56 2.43 -6.57
C ALA A 307 -1.86 3.56 -7.33
N VAL A 308 -0.56 3.40 -7.59
CA VAL A 308 0.27 4.36 -8.33
C VAL A 308 0.68 3.75 -9.67
N GLU A 309 0.25 4.35 -10.78
CA GLU A 309 0.68 3.92 -12.12
C GLU A 309 1.94 4.69 -12.54
N LEU A 310 3.03 3.96 -12.77
CA LEU A 310 4.30 4.46 -13.26
C LEU A 310 4.53 3.96 -14.69
N THR A 311 4.93 4.84 -15.59
CA THR A 311 5.36 4.49 -16.96
C THR A 311 6.84 4.12 -16.97
N GLN A 312 7.39 3.72 -18.11
CA GLN A 312 8.81 3.41 -18.23
C GLN A 312 9.72 4.49 -17.63
N GLY A 313 10.77 4.07 -16.94
CA GLY A 313 11.74 4.97 -16.31
C GLY A 313 12.22 4.47 -14.95
N LYS A 314 13.11 5.25 -14.35
CA LYS A 314 13.62 5.07 -12.98
C LYS A 314 12.89 6.02 -12.04
N TYR A 315 12.49 5.49 -10.89
CA TYR A 315 11.83 6.22 -9.82
C TYR A 315 12.47 5.83 -8.49
N PHE A 316 12.21 6.60 -7.44
CA PHE A 316 12.65 6.28 -6.08
C PHE A 316 11.45 6.15 -5.15
N VAL A 317 11.46 5.13 -4.31
CA VAL A 317 10.55 5.03 -3.17
C VAL A 317 11.29 5.57 -1.95
N GLU A 318 10.79 6.67 -1.41
CA GLU A 318 11.30 7.29 -0.19
C GLU A 318 10.39 6.91 0.99
N VAL A 319 11.00 6.54 2.11
CA VAL A 319 10.33 6.29 3.38
C VAL A 319 10.85 7.24 4.44
N LYS A 320 9.92 7.90 5.13
CA LYS A 320 10.17 8.69 6.33
C LYS A 320 9.39 8.09 7.48
N ALA A 321 10.07 7.37 8.37
CA ALA A 321 9.42 6.73 9.49
C ALA A 321 9.19 7.72 10.63
N LYS A 322 7.96 7.74 11.17
CA LYS A 322 7.66 8.31 12.46
C LYS A 322 7.77 7.19 13.50
N GLN A 323 8.81 7.29 14.32
CA GLN A 323 9.05 6.34 15.38
C GLN A 323 8.12 6.60 16.58
N VAL A 324 7.76 5.56 17.33
CA VAL A 324 7.08 5.77 18.61
C VAL A 324 8.06 6.46 19.60
N PRO A 325 7.61 7.38 20.47
CA PRO A 325 8.52 8.05 21.41
C PRO A 325 9.36 7.07 22.24
N PHE A 326 10.62 7.45 22.53
CA PHE A 326 11.58 6.69 23.35
C PHE A 326 12.13 5.39 22.74
N THR A 327 12.04 5.20 21.42
CA THR A 327 12.83 4.19 20.72
C THR A 327 14.22 4.72 20.38
N ASP A 328 15.24 3.94 20.74
CA ASP A 328 16.66 4.31 20.59
C ASP A 328 17.31 3.62 19.37
N TYR A 329 16.59 2.75 18.67
CA TYR A 329 17.10 2.02 17.52
C TYR A 329 15.97 1.69 16.53
N LEU A 330 15.96 2.37 15.39
CA LEU A 330 15.09 2.06 14.26
C LEU A 330 15.90 2.21 12.98
N GLN A 331 16.11 1.11 12.29
CA GLN A 331 16.86 1.07 11.04
C GLN A 331 16.09 0.34 9.94
N TRP A 332 16.17 0.88 8.73
CA TRP A 332 15.84 0.11 7.53
C TRP A 332 17.02 -0.81 7.25
N GLU A 333 16.76 -2.11 7.19
CA GLU A 333 17.79 -3.08 6.81
C GLU A 333 18.41 -2.69 5.47
N ALA A 334 19.73 -2.78 5.39
CA ALA A 334 20.48 -2.59 4.16
C ALA A 334 21.21 -3.89 3.76
N THR A 335 21.52 -3.99 2.48
CA THR A 335 22.27 -5.09 1.87
C THR A 335 23.40 -4.51 1.01
N SER A 336 24.53 -5.20 0.97
CA SER A 336 25.65 -4.95 0.07
C SER A 336 25.50 -5.59 -1.31
N GLN A 337 24.41 -6.34 -1.56
CA GLN A 337 24.10 -6.88 -2.87
C GLN A 337 23.84 -5.77 -3.89
N ASP A 338 24.06 -6.10 -5.17
CA ASP A 338 23.73 -5.21 -6.29
C ASP A 338 22.23 -4.82 -6.22
N GLY A 339 21.98 -3.51 -6.34
CA GLY A 339 20.62 -2.96 -6.33
C GLY A 339 19.90 -3.15 -7.66
N ILE A 340 18.65 -2.68 -7.73
CA ILE A 340 17.83 -2.81 -8.95
C ILE A 340 18.43 -1.99 -10.10
N GLY A 341 18.71 -0.70 -9.85
CA GLY A 341 19.24 0.22 -10.86
C GLY A 341 20.28 1.18 -10.34
N GLY A 342 20.58 1.21 -9.04
CA GLY A 342 21.65 2.02 -8.45
C GLY A 342 21.96 1.64 -7.01
N TYR A 343 22.54 2.60 -6.30
CA TYR A 343 22.67 2.57 -4.84
C TYR A 343 21.52 3.33 -4.19
N SER A 344 21.24 3.01 -2.93
CA SER A 344 20.30 3.76 -2.10
C SER A 344 20.81 5.17 -1.76
N TYR A 345 19.91 6.03 -1.31
CA TYR A 345 20.20 7.40 -0.92
C TYR A 345 19.63 7.75 0.45
N THR A 346 20.34 8.63 1.16
CA THR A 346 19.92 9.23 2.43
C THR A 346 19.80 10.73 2.28
N SER A 347 18.74 11.33 2.81
CA SER A 347 18.60 12.77 2.98
C SER A 347 18.42 13.14 4.45
N TYR A 348 19.07 14.23 4.85
CA TYR A 348 19.05 14.80 6.20
C TYR A 348 18.27 16.11 6.30
N ASP A 349 17.70 16.58 5.20
CA ASP A 349 17.03 17.87 5.02
C ASP A 349 15.69 17.70 4.31
N ASP A 350 14.94 16.66 4.69
CA ASP A 350 13.59 16.37 4.19
C ASP A 350 13.49 16.21 2.66
N GLY A 351 14.56 15.72 2.03
CA GLY A 351 14.64 15.42 0.61
C GLY A 351 15.03 16.61 -0.27
N GLU A 352 15.56 17.69 0.31
CA GLU A 352 16.15 18.82 -0.44
C GLU A 352 17.50 18.44 -1.07
N SER A 353 18.32 17.67 -0.36
CA SER A 353 19.58 17.10 -0.86
C SER A 353 19.72 15.61 -0.52
N TRP A 354 20.49 14.89 -1.34
CA TRP A 354 20.64 13.44 -1.24
C TRP A 354 22.11 13.04 -1.25
N GLU A 355 22.48 12.20 -0.29
CA GLU A 355 23.78 11.55 -0.20
C GLU A 355 23.63 10.11 -0.69
N ILE A 356 24.51 9.69 -1.60
CA ILE A 356 24.54 8.31 -2.09
C ILE A 356 25.16 7.39 -1.03
N ASN A 357 24.55 6.23 -0.81
CA ASN A 357 25.07 5.19 0.06
C ASN A 357 25.90 4.20 -0.76
N ASP A 358 27.12 4.58 -1.15
CA ASP A 358 27.98 3.75 -1.99
C ASP A 358 28.14 2.33 -1.42
N GLY A 359 27.79 1.33 -2.24
CA GLY A 359 27.94 -0.08 -1.89
C GLY A 359 26.80 -0.70 -1.09
N TYR A 360 25.72 0.05 -0.79
CA TYR A 360 24.56 -0.50 -0.06
C TYR A 360 23.21 -0.06 -0.64
N ASN A 361 22.25 -0.97 -0.55
CA ASN A 361 20.85 -0.81 -0.93
C ASN A 361 19.93 -1.16 0.23
N TYR A 362 18.73 -0.59 0.29
CA TYR A 362 17.75 -0.93 1.31
C TYR A 362 17.00 -2.20 0.95
N VAL A 363 16.70 -3.03 1.95
CA VAL A 363 15.97 -4.29 1.77
C VAL A 363 14.48 -3.99 1.73
N PHE A 364 13.85 -4.21 0.58
CA PHE A 364 12.46 -3.86 0.35
C PHE A 364 11.81 -4.71 -0.74
N GLN A 365 10.49 -4.63 -0.87
CA GLN A 365 9.75 -5.09 -2.04
C GLN A 365 8.66 -4.09 -2.44
N ALA A 366 8.79 -3.50 -3.62
CA ALA A 366 7.74 -2.78 -4.31
C ALA A 366 6.84 -3.81 -5.05
N ILE A 367 5.59 -3.92 -4.62
CA ILE A 367 4.66 -4.96 -5.05
C ILE A 367 3.50 -4.33 -5.81
N GLY A 368 3.15 -4.93 -6.94
CA GLY A 368 2.09 -4.42 -7.79
C GLY A 368 1.84 -5.28 -9.00
N TYR A 369 1.54 -4.63 -10.12
CA TYR A 369 1.20 -5.29 -11.37
C TYR A 369 1.92 -4.63 -12.54
N SER A 370 2.35 -5.43 -13.51
CA SER A 370 2.89 -4.97 -14.77
C SER A 370 1.90 -5.19 -15.90
N LYS A 371 1.76 -4.18 -16.76
CA LYS A 371 0.98 -4.26 -17.99
C LYS A 371 1.83 -3.74 -19.14
N SER A 372 1.79 -4.43 -20.28
CA SER A 372 2.39 -3.87 -21.49
C SER A 372 1.70 -2.56 -21.83
N SER A 373 2.50 -1.50 -22.02
CA SER A 373 1.97 -0.26 -22.55
C SER A 373 1.96 -0.40 -24.07
N LEU A 374 0.83 -0.06 -24.69
CA LEU A 374 0.80 0.21 -26.13
C LEU A 374 1.52 1.53 -26.34
N ALA A 375 2.86 1.51 -26.25
CA ALA A 375 3.67 2.66 -26.58
C ALA A 375 3.55 2.92 -28.08
N VAL A 376 2.99 4.06 -28.44
CA VAL A 376 3.44 4.71 -29.67
C VAL A 376 4.88 5.10 -29.37
N ASN A 377 5.84 4.64 -30.18
CA ASN A 377 7.24 5.06 -30.08
C ASN A 377 7.39 6.56 -30.38
N ASP A 378 6.84 7.43 -29.54
CA ASP A 378 7.05 8.86 -29.58
C ASP A 378 8.07 9.17 -28.49
N PHE A 379 9.36 9.19 -28.86
CA PHE A 379 10.37 10.14 -28.38
C PHE A 379 11.74 9.83 -29.00
N ASN A 380 11.79 9.70 -30.33
CA ASN A 380 12.93 10.28 -31.03
C ASN A 380 12.55 11.73 -31.31
N LYS A 381 13.13 12.69 -30.58
CA LYS A 381 13.20 14.10 -31.01
C LYS A 381 13.90 14.13 -32.37
N ASN A 382 13.18 13.83 -33.44
CA ASN A 382 13.65 14.03 -34.79
C ASN A 382 13.64 15.54 -35.00
N ASN A 383 14.79 16.12 -35.37
CA ASN A 383 14.93 17.50 -35.86
C ASN A 383 14.18 17.72 -37.19
N PHE A 384 13.07 17.02 -37.41
CA PHE A 384 12.25 17.06 -38.59
C PHE A 384 11.06 18.00 -38.33
N SER A 385 11.02 19.13 -39.01
CA SER A 385 9.91 20.09 -38.93
C SER A 385 9.64 20.71 -40.29
N PHE A 386 8.56 21.48 -40.40
CA PHE A 386 8.21 22.16 -41.64
C PHE A 386 7.46 23.45 -41.35
N TYR A 387 7.72 24.49 -42.16
CA TYR A 387 7.10 25.80 -41.99
C TYR A 387 7.01 26.58 -43.30
N PRO A 388 6.07 27.54 -43.41
CA PRO A 388 4.98 27.76 -42.47
C PRO A 388 3.94 26.62 -42.56
N ASN A 389 3.25 26.36 -41.46
CA ASN A 389 2.04 25.54 -41.44
C ASN A 389 1.04 26.22 -40.48
N PRO A 390 -0.06 26.83 -40.97
CA PRO A 390 -0.61 26.73 -42.32
C PRO A 390 0.25 27.35 -43.45
N VAL A 391 0.20 26.76 -44.64
CA VAL A 391 0.98 27.14 -45.82
C VAL A 391 0.10 27.74 -46.91
N LYS A 392 0.58 28.79 -47.59
CA LYS A 392 -0.11 29.39 -48.75
C LYS A 392 0.40 28.84 -50.09
N ASN A 393 1.70 29.00 -50.37
CA ASN A 393 2.28 28.68 -51.69
C ASN A 393 3.48 27.74 -51.61
N GLU A 394 4.33 27.87 -50.60
CA GLU A 394 5.56 27.11 -50.46
C GLU A 394 5.82 26.81 -48.98
N MET A 395 6.24 25.58 -48.68
CA MET A 395 6.69 25.16 -47.36
C MET A 395 8.15 24.72 -47.42
N THR A 396 8.88 24.98 -46.35
CA THR A 396 10.26 24.55 -46.11
C THR A 396 10.25 23.34 -45.19
N ILE A 397 11.09 22.34 -45.48
CA ILE A 397 11.36 21.16 -44.65
C ILE A 397 12.68 21.38 -43.92
N VAL A 398 12.69 21.27 -42.60
CA VAL A 398 13.90 21.27 -41.77
C VAL A 398 14.15 19.83 -41.35
N SER A 399 15.36 19.35 -41.59
CA SER A 399 15.78 17.99 -41.24
C SER A 399 17.30 17.94 -41.16
N ASN A 400 17.85 17.09 -40.28
CA ASN A 400 19.29 16.79 -40.26
C ASN A 400 19.74 15.95 -41.47
N GLN A 401 18.79 15.42 -42.24
CA GLN A 401 19.01 14.60 -43.42
C GLN A 401 18.29 15.25 -44.60
N GLU A 402 18.94 15.30 -45.75
CA GLU A 402 18.37 15.92 -46.94
C GLU A 402 17.11 15.19 -47.38
N ALA A 403 16.03 15.95 -47.62
CA ALA A 403 14.79 15.42 -48.15
C ALA A 403 14.88 15.28 -49.67
N GLU A 404 14.51 14.12 -50.21
CA GLU A 404 14.57 13.84 -51.65
C GLU A 404 13.22 14.08 -52.34
N ARG A 405 12.13 13.65 -51.70
CA ARG A 405 10.81 13.59 -52.34
C ARG A 405 9.70 13.66 -51.30
N ILE A 406 8.57 14.25 -51.68
CA ILE A 406 7.35 14.27 -50.89
C ILE A 406 6.18 13.72 -51.71
N LEU A 407 5.36 12.90 -51.07
CA LEU A 407 4.05 12.47 -51.57
C LEU A 407 2.97 13.11 -50.68
N ILE A 408 2.02 13.83 -51.26
CA ILE A 408 0.95 14.51 -50.53
C ILE A 408 -0.37 13.86 -50.86
N TYR A 409 -1.11 13.47 -49.83
CA TYR A 409 -2.40 12.82 -49.88
C TYR A 409 -3.49 13.73 -49.32
N ASN A 410 -4.68 13.69 -49.92
CA ASN A 410 -5.87 14.33 -49.34
C ASN A 410 -6.44 13.49 -48.18
N THR A 411 -7.48 13.99 -47.50
CA THR A 411 -8.12 13.29 -46.37
C THR A 411 -8.83 11.98 -46.77
N ALA A 412 -9.09 11.76 -48.05
CA ALA A 412 -9.63 10.50 -48.58
C ALA A 412 -8.52 9.47 -48.92
N GLY A 413 -7.24 9.80 -48.67
CA GLY A 413 -6.10 8.92 -48.95
C GLY A 413 -5.64 8.93 -50.40
N GLN A 414 -6.17 9.81 -51.25
CA GLN A 414 -5.77 9.90 -52.66
C GLN A 414 -4.48 10.73 -52.77
N LEU A 415 -3.52 10.26 -53.57
CA LEU A 415 -2.29 10.99 -53.89
C LEU A 415 -2.63 12.18 -54.79
N VAL A 416 -2.38 13.39 -54.29
CA VAL A 416 -2.70 14.66 -54.98
C VAL A 416 -1.46 15.44 -55.41
N LYS A 417 -0.29 15.14 -54.84
CA LYS A 417 0.99 15.68 -55.30
C LYS A 417 2.13 14.71 -55.07
N ASP A 418 3.02 14.65 -56.04
CA ASP A 418 4.25 13.89 -56.00
C ASP A 418 5.36 14.80 -56.51
N ALA A 419 6.32 15.14 -55.66
CA ALA A 419 7.31 16.14 -55.98
C ALA A 419 8.68 15.81 -55.37
N THR A 420 9.73 15.99 -56.18
CA THR A 420 11.10 16.06 -55.68
C THR A 420 11.29 17.33 -54.84
N VAL A 421 12.01 17.21 -53.74
CA VAL A 421 12.35 18.35 -52.89
C VAL A 421 13.60 19.02 -53.44
N SER A 422 13.56 20.34 -53.61
CA SER A 422 14.71 21.13 -54.05
C SER A 422 14.92 22.30 -53.09
N ASN A 423 16.16 22.54 -52.67
CA ASN A 423 16.51 23.57 -51.68
C ASN A 423 15.64 23.51 -50.42
N ASN A 424 15.34 22.30 -49.95
CA ASN A 424 14.47 22.03 -48.79
C ASN A 424 13.05 22.64 -48.90
N LYS A 425 12.58 22.98 -50.11
CA LYS A 425 11.30 23.66 -50.34
C LYS A 425 10.39 22.84 -51.22
N ILE A 426 9.09 22.94 -50.92
CA ILE A 426 8.00 22.34 -51.69
C ILE A 426 6.98 23.41 -52.03
N ASN A 427 6.76 23.62 -53.32
CA ASN A 427 5.63 24.42 -53.79
C ASN A 427 4.33 23.62 -53.62
N VAL A 428 3.32 24.21 -52.98
CA VAL A 428 1.98 23.66 -52.76
C VAL A 428 0.88 24.59 -53.29
N SER A 429 1.20 25.57 -54.14
CA SER A 429 0.23 26.57 -54.63
C SER A 429 -0.95 25.94 -55.39
N ASN A 430 -0.72 24.79 -56.02
CA ASN A 430 -1.73 24.09 -56.82
C ASN A 430 -2.68 23.20 -55.97
N LEU A 431 -2.49 23.14 -54.66
CA LEU A 431 -3.41 22.46 -53.75
C LEU A 431 -4.54 23.41 -53.36
N THR A 432 -5.76 22.89 -53.29
CA THR A 432 -6.90 23.64 -52.75
C THR A 432 -6.76 23.81 -51.24
N SER A 433 -7.43 24.79 -50.65
CA SER A 433 -7.43 24.99 -49.20
C SER A 433 -8.01 23.75 -48.50
N GLY A 434 -7.33 23.27 -47.44
CA GLY A 434 -7.71 22.02 -46.78
C GLY A 434 -6.58 21.34 -46.02
N ASN A 435 -6.89 20.19 -45.42
CA ASN A 435 -5.92 19.36 -44.70
C ASN A 435 -5.36 18.26 -45.61
N TYR A 436 -4.06 18.01 -45.50
CA TYR A 436 -3.35 16.99 -46.26
C TYR A 436 -2.35 16.23 -45.37
N ILE A 437 -1.97 15.03 -45.79
CA ILE A 437 -0.89 14.26 -45.20
C ILE A 437 0.27 14.17 -46.19
N GLY A 438 1.44 14.68 -45.80
CA GLY A 438 2.67 14.58 -46.57
C GLY A 438 3.54 13.42 -46.07
N LYS A 439 4.09 12.63 -46.97
CA LYS A 439 5.06 11.57 -46.72
C LYS A 439 6.40 11.98 -47.35
N VAL A 440 7.37 12.36 -46.53
CA VAL A 440 8.68 12.87 -46.95
C VAL A 440 9.70 11.76 -46.89
N MET A 441 10.33 11.46 -48.01
CA MET A 441 11.42 10.49 -48.14
C MET A 441 12.76 11.22 -48.05
N LEU A 442 13.61 10.78 -47.13
CA LEU A 442 14.94 11.32 -46.87
C LEU A 442 16.01 10.48 -47.58
N LYS A 443 17.17 11.08 -47.90
CA LYS A 443 18.30 10.41 -48.59
C LYS A 443 18.79 9.13 -47.92
N ASN A 444 18.65 9.03 -46.59
CA ASN A 444 19.05 7.86 -45.82
C ASN A 444 18.02 6.71 -45.86
N GLY A 445 16.98 6.82 -46.69
CA GLY A 445 15.91 5.83 -46.82
C GLY A 445 14.80 5.94 -45.76
N LYS A 446 14.95 6.81 -44.76
CA LYS A 446 13.91 7.06 -43.75
C LYS A 446 12.75 7.86 -44.35
N THR A 447 11.54 7.59 -43.87
CA THR A 447 10.34 8.34 -44.25
C THR A 447 9.70 9.00 -43.05
N GLU A 448 9.37 10.29 -43.17
CA GLU A 448 8.69 11.09 -42.15
C GLU A 448 7.28 11.48 -42.65
N SER A 449 6.29 11.50 -41.75
CA SER A 449 4.91 11.90 -42.09
C SER A 449 4.55 13.23 -41.46
N VAL A 450 3.87 14.11 -42.21
CA VAL A 450 3.50 15.46 -41.77
C VAL A 450 2.05 15.78 -42.07
N LYS A 451 1.43 16.60 -41.21
CA LYS A 451 0.10 17.17 -41.46
C LYS A 451 0.23 18.58 -42.04
N ILE A 452 -0.23 18.78 -43.27
CA ILE A 452 -0.15 20.06 -43.98
C ILE A 452 -1.54 20.73 -43.96
N ILE A 453 -1.60 22.00 -43.56
CA ILE A 453 -2.81 22.83 -43.58
C ILE A 453 -2.62 23.87 -44.70
N LYS A 454 -3.31 23.71 -45.82
CA LYS A 454 -3.27 24.63 -46.97
C LYS A 454 -4.33 25.73 -46.80
N GLN A 455 -3.90 26.99 -46.92
CA GLN A 455 -4.78 28.17 -46.92
C GLN A 455 -5.19 28.58 -48.32
#